data_AF-A0A1Y1VB51-F1
#
_entry.id   AF-A0A1Y1VB51-F1
#
_cell.length_a   1.000
_cell.length_b   1.000
_cell.length_c   1.000
_cell.angle_alpha   90.00
_cell.angle_beta   90.00
_cell.angle_gamma   90.00
#
_symmetry.space_group_name_H-M   'P 1'
#
loop_
_entity.id
_entity.type
_entity.pdbx_description
1 polymer ?
#
loop_
_entity_poly.entity_id
_entity_poly.type
_entity_poly.pdbx_seq_one_letter_code
_entity_poly.pdbx_strand_id
1 'polypeptide(L)'
;NEEDNDGYLIDIIKKFNIESEKNNWDIQLISKPYSSSNNVEDYNLYLEKSFKNKNVDIDLFIFNHVYLKHYSNYLQNLRLYFSYEHLNSYLTETGKQTNIYNSHIYSFVNIYLSFIIIIIIIIIIID
;
A
#
# COMPACT_ATOMS: atom_id res chain seq x y z
N ASN A 1 -18.99 -15.65 7.75
CA ASN A 1 -18.44 -14.90 8.90
C ASN A 1 -17.53 -13.80 8.39
N GLU A 2 -18.10 -12.80 7.73
CA GLU A 2 -17.36 -11.65 7.18
C GLU A 2 -17.24 -10.48 8.17
N GLU A 3 -17.88 -10.56 9.34
CA GLU A 3 -17.96 -9.47 10.31
C GLU A 3 -16.71 -9.31 11.20
N ASP A 4 -15.82 -10.31 11.30
CA ASP A 4 -14.65 -10.25 12.21
C ASP A 4 -13.38 -9.63 11.58
N ASN A 5 -13.27 -9.57 10.24
CA ASN A 5 -12.06 -9.09 9.56
C ASN A 5 -11.92 -7.55 9.57
N ASP A 6 -13.04 -6.83 9.51
CA ASP A 6 -13.03 -5.36 9.47
C ASP A 6 -12.58 -4.77 10.82
N GLY A 7 -12.92 -5.42 11.94
CA GLY A 7 -12.49 -4.99 13.27
C GLY A 7 -10.97 -5.03 13.46
N TYR A 8 -10.32 -6.07 12.95
CA TYR A 8 -8.87 -6.25 13.10
C TYR A 8 -8.06 -5.16 12.38
N LEU A 9 -8.42 -4.82 11.15
CA LEU A 9 -7.72 -3.76 10.40
C LEU A 9 -7.97 -2.39 11.03
N ILE A 10 -9.19 -2.11 11.50
CA ILE A 10 -9.52 -0.87 12.22
C ILE A 10 -8.66 -0.76 13.49
N ASP A 11 -8.48 -1.84 14.23
CA ASP A 11 -7.65 -1.85 15.43
C ASP A 11 -6.16 -1.63 15.14
N ILE A 12 -5.64 -2.19 14.05
CA ILE A 12 -4.27 -1.90 13.58
C ILE A 12 -4.14 -0.41 13.27
N ILE A 13 -5.08 0.16 12.51
CA ILE A 13 -5.06 1.57 12.12
C ILE A 13 -5.07 2.48 13.35
N LYS A 14 -5.98 2.20 14.29
CA LYS A 14 -6.06 2.97 15.54
C LYS A 14 -4.75 2.90 16.33
N LYS A 15 -4.20 1.69 16.52
CA LYS A 15 -2.94 1.50 17.24
C LYS A 15 -1.78 2.21 16.54
N PHE A 16 -1.69 2.08 15.21
CA PHE A 16 -0.66 2.76 14.43
C PHE A 16 -0.73 4.28 14.60
N ASN A 17 -1.91 4.88 14.45
CA ASN A 17 -2.06 6.34 14.56
C ASN A 17 -1.76 6.84 15.98
N ILE A 18 -2.14 6.09 17.02
CA ILE A 18 -1.78 6.41 18.41
C ILE A 18 -0.25 6.39 18.60
N GLU A 19 0.43 5.38 18.09
CA GLU A 19 1.90 5.31 18.19
C GLU A 19 2.57 6.38 17.34
N SER A 20 2.03 6.69 16.17
CA SER A 20 2.50 7.77 15.30
C SER A 20 2.49 9.12 16.04
N GLU A 21 1.36 9.46 16.67
CA GLU A 21 1.21 10.68 17.46
C GLU A 21 2.17 10.72 18.65
N LYS A 22 2.28 9.62 19.42
CA LYS A 22 3.20 9.54 20.56
C LYS A 22 4.67 9.75 20.17
N ASN A 23 5.05 9.32 18.97
CA ASN A 23 6.42 9.40 18.48
C ASN A 23 6.68 10.64 17.61
N ASN A 24 5.69 11.54 17.46
CA ASN A 24 5.74 12.69 16.56
C ASN A 24 6.09 12.30 15.12
N TRP A 25 5.57 11.18 14.64
CA TRP A 25 5.65 10.82 13.23
C TRP A 25 4.52 11.52 12.47
N ASP A 26 4.87 12.23 11.40
CA ASP A 26 3.89 12.86 10.50
C ASP A 26 3.35 11.83 9.49
N ILE A 27 2.77 10.74 10.00
CA ILE A 27 2.24 9.65 9.19
C ILE A 27 0.90 9.22 9.78
N GLN A 28 -0.13 9.16 8.94
CA GLN A 28 -1.44 8.66 9.33
C GLN A 28 -1.88 7.52 8.41
N LEU A 29 -2.37 6.43 9.01
CA LEU A 29 -3.04 5.37 8.30
C LEU A 29 -4.55 5.61 8.31
N ILE A 30 -5.18 5.56 7.14
CA ILE A 30 -6.62 5.84 7.00
C ILE A 30 -7.29 4.66 6.29
N SER A 31 -8.35 4.11 6.90
CA SER A 31 -9.22 3.16 6.21
C SER A 31 -10.29 3.90 5.41
N LYS A 32 -10.56 3.39 4.20
CA LYS A 32 -11.71 3.82 3.37
C LYS A 32 -11.86 5.35 3.27
N PRO A 33 -10.79 6.12 2.97
CA PRO A 33 -10.85 7.57 3.09
C PRO A 33 -11.89 8.24 2.17
N TYR A 34 -12.30 7.59 1.08
CA TYR A 34 -13.15 8.20 0.05
C TYR A 34 -14.24 7.27 -0.52
N SER A 35 -14.53 6.15 0.16
CA SER A 35 -15.55 5.17 -0.26
C SER A 35 -16.23 4.58 0.97
N SER A 36 -17.55 4.73 1.09
CA SER A 36 -18.37 3.95 2.02
C SER A 36 -18.60 2.51 1.54
N SER A 37 -18.16 2.19 0.33
CA SER A 37 -18.27 0.88 -0.30
C SER A 37 -17.12 -0.03 0.08
N ASN A 38 -17.45 -1.28 0.40
CA ASN A 38 -16.49 -2.37 0.60
C ASN A 38 -16.05 -3.00 -0.74
N ASN A 39 -16.50 -2.47 -1.88
CA ASN A 39 -16.17 -3.00 -3.20
C ASN A 39 -14.74 -2.62 -3.62
N VAL A 40 -13.96 -3.64 -3.99
CA VAL A 40 -12.58 -3.51 -4.51
C VAL A 40 -12.55 -2.72 -5.82
N GLU A 41 -13.59 -2.82 -6.66
CA GLU A 41 -13.67 -2.05 -7.91
C GLU A 41 -13.78 -0.55 -7.66
N ASP A 42 -14.62 -0.14 -6.71
CA ASP A 42 -14.79 1.28 -6.34
C ASP A 42 -13.48 1.87 -5.80
N TYR A 43 -12.73 1.08 -5.01
CA TYR A 43 -11.42 1.47 -4.51
C TYR A 43 -10.40 1.68 -5.64
N ASN A 44 -10.34 0.77 -6.62
CA ASN A 44 -9.43 0.90 -7.76
C ASN A 44 -9.81 2.07 -8.68
N LEU A 45 -11.10 2.27 -8.94
CA LEU A 45 -11.59 3.42 -9.71
C LEU A 45 -11.24 4.75 -9.04
N TYR A 46 -11.34 4.80 -7.71
CA TYR A 46 -10.91 5.96 -6.94
C TYR A 46 -9.41 6.23 -7.13
N LEU A 47 -8.56 5.23 -6.90
CA LEU A 47 -7.11 5.37 -7.06
C LEU A 47 -6.74 5.83 -8.48
N GLU A 48 -7.33 5.21 -9.50
CA GLU A 48 -7.07 5.58 -10.89
C GLU A 48 -7.45 7.04 -11.18
N LYS A 49 -8.61 7.49 -10.67
CA LYS A 49 -9.04 8.88 -10.81
C LYS A 49 -8.11 9.84 -10.08
N SER A 50 -7.68 9.49 -8.87
CA SER A 50 -6.77 10.31 -8.07
C SER A 50 -5.42 10.46 -8.75
N PHE A 51 -4.81 9.36 -9.21
CA PHE A 51 -3.54 9.40 -9.94
C PHE A 51 -3.63 10.20 -11.25
N LYS A 52 -4.71 10.03 -12.03
CA LYS A 52 -4.91 10.78 -13.29
C LYS A 52 -5.04 12.29 -13.05
N ASN A 53 -5.75 12.68 -12.00
CA ASN A 53 -6.01 14.08 -11.70
C ASN A 53 -4.84 14.77 -10.97
N LYS A 54 -3.78 14.04 -10.61
CA LYS A 54 -2.66 14.53 -9.79
C LYS A 54 -3.10 15.17 -8.47
N ASN A 55 -4.28 14.79 -7.99
CA ASN A 55 -4.90 15.31 -6.77
C ASN A 55 -4.74 14.24 -5.68
N VAL A 56 -3.49 13.91 -5.35
CA VAL A 56 -3.18 12.75 -4.49
C VAL A 56 -2.42 13.24 -3.27
N ASP A 57 -3.15 13.44 -2.18
CA ASP A 57 -2.59 13.61 -0.83
C ASP A 57 -2.31 12.23 -0.19
N ILE A 58 -1.77 11.29 -0.99
CA ILE A 58 -1.55 9.91 -0.57
C ILE A 58 -0.12 9.53 -0.94
N ASP A 59 0.70 9.37 0.09
CA ASP A 59 2.03 8.78 -0.02
C ASP A 59 1.93 7.26 -0.15
N LEU A 60 1.14 6.59 0.70
CA LEU A 60 1.12 5.12 0.75
C LEU A 60 -0.27 4.60 0.45
N PHE A 61 -0.35 3.58 -0.41
CA PHE A 61 -1.61 2.91 -0.67
C PHE A 61 -1.45 1.41 -0.84
N ILE A 62 -2.58 0.72 -0.69
CA ILE A 62 -2.62 -0.71 -0.56
C ILE A 62 -3.43 -1.25 -1.72
N PHE A 63 -2.84 -2.12 -2.54
CA PHE A 63 -3.55 -2.69 -3.67
C PHE A 63 -3.18 -4.16 -3.90
N ASN A 64 -4.02 -4.85 -4.66
CA ASN A 64 -3.75 -6.24 -5.01
C ASN A 64 -2.69 -6.32 -6.12
N HIS A 65 -1.66 -7.13 -5.92
CA HIS A 65 -0.54 -7.32 -6.85
C HIS A 65 -0.91 -7.50 -8.33
N VAL A 66 -2.09 -8.07 -8.63
CA VAL A 66 -2.61 -8.19 -10.00
C VAL A 66 -2.69 -6.84 -10.74
N TYR A 67 -2.82 -5.74 -10.00
CA TYR A 67 -2.86 -4.37 -10.55
C TYR A 67 -1.48 -3.70 -10.62
N LEU A 68 -0.38 -4.36 -10.25
CA LEU A 68 0.96 -3.75 -10.25
C LEU A 68 1.31 -3.16 -11.61
N LYS A 69 1.06 -3.92 -12.69
CA LYS A 69 1.30 -3.44 -14.05
C LYS A 69 0.48 -2.19 -14.36
N HIS A 70 -0.79 -2.16 -13.95
CA HIS A 70 -1.69 -1.04 -14.18
C HIS A 70 -1.22 0.23 -13.44
N TYR A 71 -0.78 0.09 -12.19
CA TYR A 71 -0.33 1.24 -11.39
C TYR A 71 1.13 1.62 -11.60
N SER A 72 1.96 0.77 -12.23
CA SER A 72 3.42 0.96 -12.33
C SER A 72 3.89 2.33 -12.83
N ASN A 73 3.10 3.00 -13.67
CA ASN A 73 3.40 4.36 -14.18
C ASN A 73 3.23 5.47 -13.12
N TYR A 74 2.51 5.18 -12.03
CA TYR A 74 2.27 6.10 -10.92
C TYR A 74 3.12 5.75 -9.69
N LEU A 75 3.87 4.64 -9.72
CA LEU A 75 4.64 4.14 -8.59
C LEU A 75 6.11 4.55 -8.69
N GLN A 76 6.73 4.85 -7.56
CA GLN A 76 8.16 5.09 -7.47
C GLN A 76 8.94 3.79 -7.31
N ASN A 77 10.10 3.71 -7.97
CA ASN A 77 11.02 2.59 -7.78
C ASN A 77 11.74 2.74 -6.43
N LEU A 78 11.46 1.83 -5.49
CA LEU A 78 12.01 1.84 -4.14
C LEU A 78 13.54 1.71 -4.12
N ARG A 79 14.15 1.15 -5.17
CA ARG A 79 15.61 1.08 -5.30
C ARG A 79 16.29 2.45 -5.37
N LEU A 80 15.54 3.53 -5.59
CA LEU A 80 16.05 4.89 -5.52
C LEU A 80 16.30 5.35 -4.08
N TYR A 81 15.62 4.74 -3.10
CA TYR A 81 15.65 5.14 -1.70
C TYR A 81 16.31 4.08 -0.81
N PHE A 82 16.26 2.80 -1.19
CA PHE A 82 16.75 1.69 -0.38
C PHE A 82 17.72 0.81 -1.17
N SER A 83 18.72 0.27 -0.46
CA SER A 83 19.65 -0.69 -1.06
C SER A 83 18.92 -1.98 -1.44
N TYR A 84 19.45 -2.68 -2.44
CA TYR A 84 18.90 -3.97 -2.86
C TYR A 84 18.90 -4.99 -1.71
N GLU A 85 19.96 -5.00 -0.90
CA GLU A 85 20.09 -5.89 0.26
C GLU A 85 19.00 -5.60 1.31
N HIS A 86 18.74 -4.33 1.58
CA HIS A 86 17.69 -3.91 2.51
C HIS A 86 16.32 -4.35 1.99
N LEU A 87 16.00 -4.07 0.73
CA LEU A 87 14.74 -4.51 0.11
C LEU A 87 14.61 -6.04 0.12
N ASN A 88 15.68 -6.76 -0.20
CA ASN A 88 15.67 -8.21 -0.26
C ASN A 88 15.48 -8.87 1.12
N SER A 89 15.77 -8.18 2.23
CA SER A 89 15.49 -8.70 3.58
C SER A 89 13.99 -8.78 3.90
N TYR A 90 13.15 -7.99 3.21
CA TYR A 90 11.70 -7.96 3.40
C TYR A 90 10.94 -8.74 2.32
N LEU A 91 11.58 -9.03 1.19
CA LEU A 91 10.97 -9.76 0.08
C LEU A 91 11.05 -11.27 0.30
N THR A 92 9.88 -11.89 0.51
CA THR A 92 9.72 -13.33 0.34
C THR A 92 9.92 -13.73 -1.13
N GLU A 93 10.08 -15.03 -1.40
CA GLU A 93 10.21 -15.51 -2.78
C GLU A 93 8.99 -15.12 -3.64
N THR A 94 7.79 -15.19 -3.07
CA THR A 94 6.56 -14.67 -3.70
C THR A 94 6.63 -13.16 -3.91
N GLY A 95 7.14 -12.40 -2.93
CA GLY A 95 7.35 -10.95 -3.06
C GLY A 95 8.23 -10.55 -4.22
N LYS A 96 9.32 -11.29 -4.48
CA LYS A 96 10.17 -11.03 -5.65
C LYS A 96 9.42 -11.19 -6.97
N GLN A 97 8.41 -12.05 -7.03
CA GLN A 97 7.61 -12.28 -8.24
C GLN A 97 6.47 -11.27 -8.38
N THR A 98 5.89 -10.83 -7.26
CA THR A 98 4.69 -9.98 -7.25
C THR A 98 4.97 -8.49 -7.13
N ASN A 99 6.18 -8.10 -6.70
CA ASN A 99 6.53 -6.71 -6.36
C ASN A 99 7.49 -6.07 -7.38
N ILE A 100 7.95 -6.85 -8.35
CA ILE A 100 8.94 -6.45 -9.35
C ILE A 100 8.30 -6.39 -10.72
N TYR A 101 8.40 -5.23 -11.38
CA TYR A 101 7.96 -5.04 -12.76
C TYR A 101 8.93 -4.12 -13.49
N ASN A 102 9.29 -4.43 -14.74
CA ASN A 102 10.29 -3.68 -15.52
C ASN A 102 11.61 -3.38 -14.75
N SER A 103 12.12 -4.38 -14.01
CA SER A 103 13.34 -4.27 -13.18
C SER A 103 13.28 -3.21 -12.06
N HIS A 104 12.09 -2.71 -11.75
CA HIS A 104 11.82 -1.83 -10.61
C HIS A 104 11.16 -2.61 -9.48
N ILE A 105 11.49 -2.25 -8.24
CA ILE A 105 10.88 -2.80 -7.04
C ILE A 105 9.92 -1.74 -6.51
N TYR A 106 8.64 -2.07 -6.42
CA TYR A 106 7.63 -1.08 -6.07
C TYR A 106 7.08 -1.25 -4.65
N SER A 107 7.28 -2.39 -3.99
CA SER A 107 6.72 -2.62 -2.65
C SER A 107 7.62 -3.40 -1.70
N PHE A 108 7.47 -3.14 -0.40
CA PHE A 108 8.25 -3.78 0.67
C PHE A 108 7.60 -5.06 1.20
N VAL A 109 6.26 -5.14 1.23
CA VAL A 109 5.57 -6.14 2.04
C VAL A 109 4.36 -6.74 1.31
N ASN A 110 4.35 -8.07 1.20
CA ASN A 110 3.13 -8.86 1.00
C ASN A 110 2.49 -9.07 2.37
N ILE A 111 1.41 -8.35 2.67
CA ILE A 111 0.60 -8.66 3.86
C ILE A 111 -0.41 -9.72 3.46
N TYR A 112 -0.27 -10.90 4.07
CA TYR A 112 -1.27 -11.96 3.96
C TYR A 112 -2.40 -11.65 4.95
N LEU A 113 -3.41 -10.92 4.48
CA LEU A 113 -4.69 -10.80 5.18
C LEU A 113 -5.64 -11.86 4.62
N SER A 114 -5.73 -12.97 5.35
CA SER A 114 -6.79 -13.99 5.26
C SER A 114 -7.26 -14.34 3.83
N PHE A 115 -6.38 -14.96 3.03
CA PHE A 115 -6.57 -15.45 1.65
C PHE A 115 -6.47 -14.43 0.51
N ILE A 116 -6.26 -13.14 0.80
CA ILE A 116 -5.96 -12.12 -0.21
C ILE A 116 -4.52 -11.62 0.02
N ILE A 117 -3.69 -11.72 -1.03
CA ILE A 117 -2.37 -11.07 -1.03
C ILE A 117 -2.61 -9.57 -1.19
N ILE A 118 -2.50 -8.85 -0.08
CA ILE A 118 -2.60 -7.40 -0.03
C ILE A 118 -1.19 -6.85 0.00
N ILE A 119 -0.76 -6.18 -1.08
CA ILE A 119 0.53 -5.50 -1.11
C ILE A 119 0.34 -4.10 -0.53
N ILE A 120 1.14 -3.76 0.49
CA ILE A 120 1.32 -2.36 0.91
C ILE A 120 2.46 -1.77 0.10
N ILE A 121 2.13 -0.78 -0.74
CA ILE A 121 3.13 0.02 -1.46
C ILE A 121 3.30 1.34 -0.74
N ILE A 122 4.53 1.59 -0.33
CA ILE A 122 4.97 2.85 0.25
C ILE A 122 5.49 3.72 -0.90
N ILE A 123 4.75 4.75 -1.37
CA ILE A 123 5.37 5.83 -2.16
C ILE A 123 5.82 6.90 -1.18
N ILE A 124 7.09 7.30 -1.26
CA ILE A 124 7.53 8.55 -0.65
C ILE A 124 7.44 9.58 -1.77
N ILE A 125 6.45 10.48 -1.74
CA ILE A 125 6.46 11.68 -2.57
C ILE A 125 7.21 12.73 -1.75
N ILE A 126 8.48 12.93 -2.08
CA ILE A 126 9.24 14.07 -1.57
C ILE A 126 9.03 15.20 -2.57
N ASP A 127 8.44 16.32 -2.12
CA ASP A 127 8.42 17.58 -2.86
C ASP A 127 9.85 18.09 -3.18
#